data_AF-A0A7C1AQS1-F1
#
_entry.id   AF-A0A7C1AQS1-F1
#
_cell.length_a   1.000
_cell.length_b   1.000
_cell.length_c   1.000
_cell.angle_alpha   90.00
_cell.angle_beta   90.00
_cell.angle_gamma   90.00
#
_symmetry.space_group_name_H-M   'P 1'
#
loop_
_entity.id
_entity.type
_entity.pdbx_description
1 polymer ?
#
loop_
_entity_poly.entity_id
_entity_poly.type
_entity_poly.pdbx_seq_one_letter_code
_entity_poly.pdbx_strand_id
1 'polypeptide(L)'
;MFEDPIVQLGGIAVLAFAVTWFGDRIRVPVILPLLVTGFLVGPVFGLINPDDLIGDLLTPAVSIAVGLILFEGGLSLKVREMAGQQRVLWLLVTVG
;
A
#
# COMPACT_ATOMS: atom_id res chain seq x y z
N MET A 1 -0.74 17.48 21.92
CA MET A 1 0.37 16.49 21.83
C MET A 1 0.04 15.34 20.88
N PHE A 2 -1.12 14.66 20.99
CA PHE A 2 -1.57 13.69 19.96
C PHE A 2 -2.43 14.32 18.84
N GLU A 3 -2.82 15.59 18.98
CA GLU A 3 -3.56 16.35 17.95
C GLU A 3 -2.61 17.01 16.93
N ASP A 4 -1.30 17.03 17.20
CA ASP A 4 -0.32 17.62 16.30
C ASP A 4 -0.14 16.69 15.08
N PRO A 5 -0.39 17.17 13.84
CA PRO A 5 -0.28 16.36 12.63
C PRO A 5 1.08 15.67 12.48
N ILE A 6 2.15 16.32 12.95
CA ILE A 6 3.52 15.80 12.92
C ILE A 6 3.66 14.56 13.80
N VAL A 7 3.03 14.56 14.98
CA VAL A 7 3.09 13.42 15.91
C VAL A 7 2.28 12.24 15.34
N GLN A 8 1.14 12.51 14.72
CA GLN A 8 0.35 11.48 14.06
C GLN A 8 1.10 10.85 12.88
N LEU A 9 1.71 11.66 12.00
CA LEU A 9 2.54 11.16 10.89
C LEU A 9 3.74 10.36 11.37
N GLY A 10 4.44 10.84 12.42
CA GLY A 10 5.52 10.10 13.06
C GLY A 10 5.05 8.76 13.63
N GLY A 11 3.88 8.75 14.28
CA GLY A 11 3.25 7.53 14.79
C GLY A 11 2.92 6.53 13.67
N ILE A 12 2.37 7.00 12.55
CA ILE A 12 2.12 6.17 11.36
C ILE A 12 3.42 5.56 10.84
N ALA A 13 4.50 6.34 10.74
CA ALA A 13 5.78 5.84 10.25
C ALA A 13 6.38 4.76 11.17
N VAL A 14 6.35 4.98 12.49
CA VAL A 14 6.83 4.01 13.49
C VAL A 14 5.97 2.74 13.46
N LEU A 15 4.66 2.89 13.40
CA LEU A 15 3.72 1.77 13.31
C LEU A 15 3.92 0.98 12.01
N ALA A 16 4.06 1.66 10.87
CA ALA A 16 4.34 1.03 9.59
C ALA A 16 5.63 0.21 9.66
N PHE A 17 6.70 0.77 10.22
CA PHE A 17 7.96 0.05 10.43
C PHE A 17 7.81 -1.18 11.35
N ALA A 18 7.08 -1.04 12.46
CA ALA A 18 6.83 -2.15 13.37
C ALA A 18 6.03 -3.28 12.70
N VAL A 19 5.03 -2.91 11.90
CA VAL A 19 4.17 -3.85 11.17
C VAL A 19 4.92 -4.54 10.05
N THR A 20 5.75 -3.82 9.29
CA THR A 20 6.57 -4.42 8.22
C THR A 20 7.59 -5.39 8.79
N TRP A 21 8.29 -4.98 9.84
CA TRP A 21 9.23 -5.84 10.56
C TRP A 21 8.56 -7.11 11.11
N PHE A 22 7.36 -6.98 11.68
CA PHE A 22 6.59 -8.14 12.16
C PHE A 22 6.11 -9.03 11.02
N GLY A 23 5.64 -8.46 9.91
CA GLY A 23 5.19 -9.16 8.71
C GLY A 23 6.27 -10.05 8.10
N ASP A 24 7.49 -9.52 8.00
CA ASP A 24 8.66 -10.27 7.53
C ASP A 24 8.98 -11.44 8.47
N ARG A 25 8.83 -11.26 9.78
CA ARG A 25 9.13 -12.31 10.77
C ARG A 25 8.18 -13.50 10.69
N ILE A 26 6.91 -13.27 10.34
CA ILE A 26 5.87 -14.30 10.20
C ILE A 26 5.78 -14.86 8.76
N ARG A 27 6.65 -14.41 7.84
CA ARG A 27 6.74 -14.86 6.43
C ARG A 27 5.44 -14.67 5.64
N VAL A 28 4.69 -13.60 5.91
CA VAL A 28 3.53 -13.20 5.10
C VAL A 28 3.88 -11.99 4.24
N PRO A 29 3.23 -11.80 3.07
CA PRO A 29 3.38 -10.57 2.30
C PRO A 29 3.05 -9.34 3.15
N VAL A 30 4.01 -8.44 3.33
CA VAL A 30 3.94 -7.28 4.25
C VAL A 30 2.75 -6.34 3.98
N ILE A 31 2.25 -6.30 2.74
CA ILE A 31 1.06 -5.54 2.39
C ILE A 31 -0.18 -5.98 3.19
N LEU A 32 -0.29 -7.26 3.55
CA LEU A 32 -1.43 -7.79 4.29
C LEU A 32 -1.52 -7.25 5.73
N PRO A 33 -0.49 -7.37 6.59
CA PRO A 33 -0.55 -6.81 7.93
C PRO A 33 -0.62 -5.28 7.92
N LEU A 34 -0.02 -4.59 6.93
CA LEU A 34 -0.19 -3.15 6.74
C LEU A 34 -1.66 -2.78 6.45
N LEU A 35 -2.31 -3.50 5.54
CA LEU A 35 -3.72 -3.27 5.20
C LEU A 35 -4.64 -3.50 6.41
N VAL A 36 -4.44 -4.61 7.13
CA VAL A 36 -5.21 -4.92 8.35
C VAL A 36 -5.01 -3.83 9.39
N THR A 37 -3.77 -3.43 9.64
CA THR A 37 -3.50 -2.43 10.68
C THR A 37 -4.04 -1.06 10.28
N GLY A 38 -3.88 -0.64 9.03
CA GLY A 38 -4.45 0.61 8.52
C GLY A 38 -5.99 0.63 8.57
N PHE A 39 -6.64 -0.48 8.22
CA PHE A 39 -8.08 -0.62 8.33
C PHE A 39 -8.57 -0.56 9.78
N LEU A 40 -7.85 -1.21 10.70
CA LEU A 40 -8.17 -1.16 12.12
C LEU A 40 -8.02 0.27 12.67
N VAL A 41 -6.87 0.90 12.44
CA VAL A 41 -6.55 2.23 12.97
C VAL A 41 -7.41 3.34 12.36
N GLY A 42 -7.73 3.24 11.07
CA GLY A 42 -8.57 4.19 10.36
C GLY A 42 -10.06 3.96 10.63
N PRO A 43 -10.81 3.30 9.73
CA PRO A 43 -12.27 3.23 9.80
C PRO A 43 -12.84 2.44 10.98
N VAL A 44 -12.13 1.44 11.53
CA VAL A 44 -12.68 0.61 12.61
C VAL A 44 -12.59 1.31 13.97
N PHE A 45 -11.42 1.85 14.32
CA PHE A 45 -11.21 2.51 15.61
C PHE A 45 -11.29 4.04 15.55
N GLY A 46 -11.28 4.64 14.35
CA GLY A 46 -11.38 6.10 14.17
C GLY A 46 -10.20 6.88 14.75
N LEU A 47 -9.03 6.25 14.92
CA LEU A 47 -7.89 6.86 15.60
C LEU A 47 -7.16 7.87 14.69
N ILE A 48 -7.17 7.62 13.39
CA ILE A 48 -6.50 8.45 12.39
C ILE A 48 -7.47 8.71 11.25
N ASN A 49 -7.72 9.99 10.97
CA ASN A 49 -8.46 10.42 9.80
C ASN A 49 -7.48 10.94 8.72
N PRO A 50 -7.28 10.20 7.61
CA PRO A 50 -6.35 10.62 6.55
C PRO A 50 -6.81 11.91 5.85
N ASP A 51 -8.12 12.16 5.76
CA ASP A 51 -8.67 13.36 5.15
C ASP A 51 -8.35 14.62 5.98
N ASP A 52 -8.35 14.52 7.31
CA ASP A 52 -7.95 15.65 8.16
C ASP A 52 -6.43 15.82 8.22
N LEU A 53 -5.67 14.72 8.10
CA LEU A 53 -4.22 14.71 8.25
C LEU A 53 -3.48 15.21 7.00
N ILE A 54 -3.97 14.82 5.82
CA ILE A 54 -3.31 15.05 4.53
C ILE A 54 -4.21 15.87 3.58
N GLY A 55 -5.54 15.84 3.77
CA GLY A 55 -6.49 16.66 3.03
C GLY A 55 -6.36 16.50 1.52
N ASP A 56 -6.28 17.62 0.83
CA ASP A 56 -6.20 17.68 -0.63
C ASP A 56 -4.95 16.98 -1.21
N LEU A 57 -3.93 16.71 -0.39
CA LEU A 57 -2.73 15.99 -0.81
C LEU A 57 -2.92 14.46 -0.76
N LEU A 58 -3.99 13.95 -0.16
CA LEU A 58 -4.22 12.51 -0.02
C LEU A 58 -4.35 11.84 -1.39
N THR A 59 -5.19 12.41 -2.25
CA THR A 59 -5.43 11.88 -3.60
C THR A 59 -4.16 11.90 -4.46
N PRO A 60 -3.41 13.02 -4.56
CA PRO A 60 -2.11 13.04 -5.24
C PRO A 60 -1.08 12.05 -4.66
N ALA A 61 -0.97 11.96 -3.33
CA ALA A 61 -0.01 11.07 -2.68
C ALA A 61 -0.31 9.60 -2.97
N VAL A 62 -1.58 9.19 -2.87
CA VAL A 62 -2.01 7.82 -3.22
C VAL A 62 -1.76 7.55 -4.70
N SER A 63 -2.06 8.49 -5.59
CA SER A 63 -1.80 8.34 -7.03
C SER A 63 -0.32 8.10 -7.33
N ILE A 64 0.58 8.87 -6.70
CA ILE A 64 2.02 8.69 -6.83
C ILE A 64 2.46 7.33 -6.26
N ALA A 65 1.95 6.95 -5.08
CA ALA A 65 2.29 5.68 -4.46
C ALA A 65 1.86 4.48 -5.30
N VAL A 66 0.61 4.47 -5.80
CA VAL A 66 0.12 3.40 -6.71
C VAL A 66 0.92 3.38 -8.00
N GLY A 67 1.20 4.55 -8.59
CA GLY A 67 2.06 4.66 -9.78
C GLY A 67 3.45 4.07 -9.56
N LEU A 68 4.08 4.35 -8.42
CA LEU A 68 5.39 3.81 -8.04
C LEU A 68 5.35 2.27 -7.88
N ILE A 69 4.34 1.74 -7.18
CA ILE A 69 4.18 0.29 -6.96
C ILE A 69 4.00 -0.42 -8.30
N LEU A 70 3.14 0.10 -9.19
CA LEU A 70 2.93 -0.47 -10.51
C LEU A 70 4.17 -0.34 -11.39
N PHE A 71 4.93 0.75 -11.27
CA PHE A 71 6.19 0.94 -11.98
C PHE A 71 7.24 -0.08 -11.57
N GLU A 72 7.42 -0.31 -10.26
CA GLU A 72 8.34 -1.33 -9.74
C GLU A 72 7.95 -2.73 -10.22
N GLY A 73 6.66 -3.07 -10.17
CA GLY A 73 6.13 -4.33 -10.70
C GLY A 73 6.34 -4.47 -12.21
N GLY A 74 6.16 -3.39 -12.97
CA GLY A 74 6.35 -3.34 -14.41
C GLY A 74 7.83 -3.47 -14.82
N LEU A 75 8.76 -2.85 -14.10
CA LEU A 75 10.21 -3.00 -14.34
C LEU A 75 10.69 -4.43 -14.10
N SER A 76 10.07 -5.13 -13.14
CA SER A 76 10.36 -6.53 -12.84
C SER A 76 9.72 -7.51 -13.84
N LEU A 77 8.86 -7.03 -14.74
CA LEU A 77 8.12 -7.87 -15.69
C LEU A 77 9.01 -8.36 -16.83
N LYS A 78 9.08 -9.67 -16.99
CA LYS A 78 9.83 -10.30 -18.08
C LYS A 78 8.95 -10.58 -19.29
N VAL A 79 8.66 -9.53 -20.07
CA VAL A 79 7.77 -9.58 -21.25
C VAL A 79 8.18 -10.68 -22.26
N ARG A 80 9.48 -10.96 -22.38
CA ARG A 80 9.98 -12.01 -23.28
C ARG A 80 9.60 -13.43 -22.85
N GLU A 81 9.44 -13.68 -21.55
CA GLU A 81 8.97 -14.97 -21.03
C GLU A 81 7.46 -15.16 -21.25
N MET A 82 6.73 -14.08 -21.54
CA MET A 82 5.28 -14.10 -21.85
C MET A 82 4.99 -14.50 -23.31
N ALA A 83 6.01 -14.55 -24.18
CA ALA A 83 5.89 -14.93 -25.59
C ALA A 83 5.59 -16.44 -25.70
N GLY A 84 4.31 -16.78 -25.85
CA GLY A 84 3.81 -18.17 -25.91
C GLY A 84 2.50 -18.38 -25.14
N GLN A 85 2.18 -17.52 -24.17
CA GLN A 85 0.94 -17.57 -23.38
C GLN A 85 0.10 -16.29 -23.49
N GLN A 86 0.41 -15.44 -24.48
CA GLN A 86 -0.18 -14.11 -24.64
C GLN A 86 -1.71 -14.12 -24.67
N ARG A 87 -2.33 -15.10 -25.34
CA ARG A 87 -3.79 -15.20 -25.40
C ARG A 87 -4.42 -15.43 -24.03
N VAL A 88 -3.82 -16.27 -23.18
CA VAL A 88 -4.31 -16.52 -21.82
C VAL A 88 -4.12 -15.28 -20.95
N LEU A 89 -2.95 -14.64 -21.05
CA LEU A 89 -2.66 -13.41 -20.32
C LEU A 89 -3.66 -12.29 -20.66
N TRP A 90 -3.95 -12.10 -21.96
CA TRP A 90 -4.95 -11.12 -22.41
C TRP A 90 -6.35 -11.45 -21.89
N LEU A 91 -6.75 -12.72 -21.87
CA LEU A 91 -8.05 -13.10 -21.29
C LEU A 91 -8.10 -12.78 -19.79
N LEU A 92 -7.05 -13.08 -19.02
CA LEU A 92 -7.00 -12.76 -17.59
C LEU A 92 -7.00 -11.25 -17.30
N VAL A 93 -6.30 -10.45 -18.11
CA VAL A 93 -6.22 -8.99 -17.89
C VAL A 93 -7.46 -8.26 -18.36
N THR A 94 -8.08 -8.70 -19.46
CA THR A 94 -9.19 -7.95 -20.10
C THR A 94 -10.57 -8.48 -19.73
N VAL A 95 -10.71 -9.79 -19.53
CA VAL A 95 -12.01 -10.46 -19.25
C VAL A 95 -12.13 -10.84 -17.77
N GLY A 96 -11.03 -11.29 -17.15
CA GLY A 96 -11.00 -11.79 -15.77
C GLY A 96 -11.16 -13.30 -15.69
#